data_AF-X1IRV0-F1
#
_entry.id   AF-X1IRV0-F1
#
_cell.length_a   1.000
_cell.length_b   1.000
_cell.length_c   1.000
_cell.angle_alpha   90.00
_cell.angle_beta   90.00
_cell.angle_gamma   90.00
#
_symmetry.space_group_name_H-M   'P 1'
#
loop_
_entity.id
_entity.type
_entity.pdbx_description
1 polymer ?
#
loop_
_entity_poly.entity_id
_entity_poly.type
_entity_poly.pdbx_seq_one_letter_code
_entity_poly.pdbx_strand_id
1 'polypeptide(L)'
;MDKLEVLRRSDVFHYLDDEDLKTVAEMCTTEVFEAGKTIFRQDQENEKLYVIEDGLVSVLLELGLTDKRQIQAASNYECFGWSASIPPYRSVCTVKAMEKTKVLAFKGKDLRNLVYTNPKLCAGIAGGVAYVISQRLRDSFSQLMGVTYQD
;
A
#
# COMPACT_ATOMS: atom_id res chain seq x y z
N MET A 1 -15.27 -10.77 -3.25
CA MET A 1 -15.52 -10.55 -1.82
C MET A 1 -16.28 -9.25 -1.65
N ASP A 2 -16.98 -9.01 -0.53
CA ASP A 2 -17.57 -7.69 -0.26
C ASP A 2 -16.44 -6.68 -0.04
N LYS A 3 -16.50 -5.54 -0.76
CA LYS A 3 -15.52 -4.45 -0.67
C LYS A 3 -15.39 -3.96 0.77
N LEU A 4 -16.50 -3.85 1.51
CA LEU A 4 -16.47 -3.41 2.91
C LEU A 4 -15.69 -4.37 3.80
N GLU A 5 -15.79 -5.67 3.55
CA GLU A 5 -15.07 -6.66 4.33
C GLU A 5 -13.56 -6.60 4.08
N VAL A 6 -13.14 -6.40 2.81
CA VAL A 6 -11.73 -6.18 2.46
C VAL A 6 -11.17 -4.96 3.19
N LEU A 7 -11.90 -3.84 3.18
CA LEU A 7 -11.46 -2.60 3.83
C LEU A 7 -11.41 -2.75 5.36
N ARG A 8 -12.43 -3.35 5.96
CA ARG A 8 -12.49 -3.58 7.41
C ARG A 8 -11.33 -4.43 7.90
N ARG A 9 -10.89 -5.41 7.11
CA ARG A 9 -9.76 -6.29 7.44
C ARG A 9 -8.39 -5.68 7.09
N SER A 10 -8.37 -4.57 6.35
CA SER A 10 -7.12 -4.03 5.83
C SER A 10 -6.27 -3.32 6.87
N ASP A 11 -4.96 -3.49 6.76
CA ASP A 11 -3.95 -2.84 7.63
C ASP A 11 -4.06 -1.30 7.66
N VAL A 12 -4.54 -0.68 6.59
CA VAL A 12 -4.63 0.78 6.47
C VAL A 12 -5.99 1.34 6.89
N PHE A 13 -7.06 0.54 6.91
CA PHE A 13 -8.41 1.03 7.22
C PHE A 13 -9.11 0.32 8.40
N HIS A 14 -8.48 -0.65 9.06
CA HIS A 14 -9.13 -1.43 10.13
C HIS A 14 -9.55 -0.63 11.37
N TYR A 15 -9.09 0.62 11.52
CA TYR A 15 -9.47 1.51 12.62
C TYR A 15 -10.72 2.36 12.32
N LEU A 16 -11.21 2.34 11.08
CA LEU A 16 -12.35 3.15 10.66
C LEU A 16 -13.67 2.52 11.11
N ASP A 17 -14.64 3.37 11.46
CA ASP A 17 -16.01 2.95 11.75
C ASP A 17 -16.77 2.59 10.47
N ASP A 18 -17.95 1.99 10.60
CA ASP A 18 -18.73 1.50 9.45
C ASP A 18 -19.21 2.62 8.50
N GLU A 19 -19.37 3.86 9.00
CA GLU A 19 -19.77 5.00 8.19
C GLU A 19 -18.58 5.52 7.36
N ASP A 20 -17.41 5.63 8.00
CA ASP A 20 -16.15 5.98 7.36
C ASP A 20 -15.74 4.90 6.33
N LEU A 21 -15.90 3.61 6.64
CA LEU A 21 -15.63 2.51 5.71
C LEU A 21 -16.52 2.55 4.47
N LYS A 22 -17.80 2.91 4.61
CA LYS A 22 -18.70 3.10 3.46
C LYS A 22 -18.24 4.26 2.58
N THR A 23 -17.84 5.37 3.18
CA THR A 23 -17.28 6.50 2.45
C THR A 23 -16.03 6.09 1.67
N VAL A 24 -15.09 5.39 2.32
CA VAL A 24 -13.86 4.88 1.68
C VAL A 24 -14.18 3.88 0.57
N ALA A 25 -15.20 3.04 0.74
CA ALA A 25 -15.63 2.08 -0.28
C ALA A 25 -16.12 2.75 -1.58
N GLU A 26 -16.69 3.95 -1.50
CA GLU A 26 -17.12 4.74 -2.65
C GLU A 26 -15.92 5.41 -3.37
N MET A 27 -14.79 5.59 -2.68
CA MET A 27 -13.60 6.25 -3.22
C MET A 27 -12.69 5.33 -4.04
N CYS A 28 -12.95 4.02 -4.09
CA CYS A 28 -12.07 3.07 -4.79
C CYS A 28 -12.71 2.34 -5.96
N THR A 29 -11.85 1.98 -6.91
CA THR A 29 -12.17 1.13 -8.06
C THR A 29 -11.44 -0.20 -7.94
N THR A 30 -12.01 -1.27 -8.49
CA THR A 30 -11.31 -2.55 -8.58
C THR A 30 -10.35 -2.56 -9.75
N GLU A 31 -9.11 -3.01 -9.52
CA GLU A 31 -8.11 -3.26 -10.55
C GLU A 31 -7.56 -4.68 -10.41
N VAL A 32 -7.11 -5.26 -11.53
CA VAL A 32 -6.52 -6.60 -11.57
C VAL A 32 -5.20 -6.53 -12.32
N PHE A 33 -4.16 -7.09 -11.72
CA PHE A 33 -2.83 -7.20 -12.30
C PHE A 33 -2.48 -8.67 -12.54
N GLU A 34 -2.03 -8.99 -13.74
CA GLU A 34 -1.54 -10.33 -14.05
C GLU A 34 -0.19 -10.61 -13.40
N ALA A 35 0.10 -11.90 -13.15
CA ALA A 35 1.38 -12.32 -12.61
C ALA A 35 2.55 -11.77 -13.44
N GLY A 36 3.58 -11.26 -12.78
CA GLY A 36 4.73 -10.66 -13.42
C GLY A 36 4.58 -9.17 -13.77
N LYS A 37 3.38 -8.59 -13.67
CA LYS A 37 3.16 -7.17 -13.98
C LYS A 37 3.84 -6.26 -12.95
N THR A 38 4.70 -5.36 -13.42
CA THR A 38 5.14 -4.21 -12.61
C THR A 38 3.98 -3.21 -12.50
N ILE A 39 3.54 -2.95 -11.27
CA ILE A 39 2.41 -2.06 -10.97
C ILE A 39 2.89 -0.60 -11.00
N PHE A 40 3.98 -0.30 -10.29
CA PHE A 40 4.71 0.97 -10.37
C PHE A 40 6.20 0.75 -10.08
N ARG A 41 7.01 1.75 -10.45
CA ARG A 41 8.47 1.71 -10.27
C ARG A 41 8.92 2.70 -9.20
N GLN A 42 10.01 2.36 -8.52
CA GLN A 42 10.73 3.24 -7.62
C GLN A 42 11.05 4.58 -8.31
N ASP A 43 11.03 5.66 -7.53
CA ASP A 43 11.35 7.01 -7.98
C ASP A 43 10.49 7.50 -9.16
N GLN A 44 9.29 6.96 -9.31
CA GLN A 44 8.24 7.50 -10.17
C GLN A 44 7.17 8.17 -9.32
N GLU A 45 6.46 9.12 -9.91
CA GLU A 45 5.24 9.66 -9.31
C GLU A 45 4.27 8.53 -8.99
N ASN A 46 3.70 8.55 -7.79
CA ASN A 46 2.74 7.57 -7.34
C ASN A 46 1.39 8.25 -7.13
N GLU A 47 0.43 7.88 -7.97
CA GLU A 47 -0.89 8.49 -7.96
C GLU A 47 -1.91 7.68 -7.16
N LYS A 48 -1.60 6.42 -6.80
CA LYS A 48 -2.59 5.50 -6.23
C LYS A 48 -2.08 4.73 -5.02
N LEU A 49 -2.97 4.58 -4.05
CA LEU A 49 -2.86 3.65 -2.93
C LEU A 49 -3.72 2.42 -3.25
N TYR A 50 -3.27 1.24 -2.83
CA TYR A 50 -3.96 -0.01 -3.11
C TYR A 50 -4.12 -0.84 -1.84
N VAL A 51 -5.25 -1.54 -1.74
CA VAL A 51 -5.48 -2.61 -0.77
C VAL A 51 -5.71 -3.91 -1.54
N ILE A 52 -5.00 -4.97 -1.17
CA ILE A 52 -5.10 -6.27 -1.86
C ILE A 52 -6.38 -6.97 -1.41
N GLU A 53 -7.29 -7.25 -2.34
CA GLU A 53 -8.45 -8.12 -2.08
C GLU A 53 -8.00 -9.59 -2.10
N ASP A 54 -7.21 -9.95 -3.11
CA ASP A 54 -6.69 -11.29 -3.31
C ASP A 54 -5.42 -11.24 -4.16
N GLY A 55 -4.36 -11.92 -3.73
CA GLY A 55 -3.11 -12.06 -4.47
C GLY A 55 -1.87 -11.74 -3.65
N LEU A 56 -0.75 -11.59 -4.34
CA LEU A 56 0.56 -11.36 -3.74
C LEU A 56 1.39 -10.42 -4.62
N VAL A 57 1.96 -9.39 -3.99
CA VAL A 57 2.92 -8.49 -4.63
C VAL A 57 4.27 -8.54 -3.92
N SER A 58 5.34 -8.40 -4.70
CA SER A 58 6.70 -8.20 -4.22
C SER A 58 7.04 -6.72 -4.21
N VAL A 59 7.66 -6.26 -3.13
CA VAL A 59 8.22 -4.93 -2.98
C VAL A 59 9.74 -5.02 -3.19
N LEU A 60 10.23 -4.34 -4.22
CA LEU A 60 11.59 -4.43 -4.73
C LEU A 60 12.30 -3.09 -4.55
N LEU A 61 13.46 -3.11 -3.90
CA LEU A 61 14.40 -1.98 -3.88
C LEU A 61 15.33 -2.09 -5.09
N GLU A 62 15.44 -1.02 -5.88
CA GLU A 62 16.37 -0.95 -7.02
C GLU A 62 17.69 -0.32 -6.56
N LEU A 63 18.77 -1.12 -6.58
CA LEU A 63 20.12 -0.73 -6.12
C LEU A 63 21.04 -0.27 -7.27
N GLY A 64 20.51 -0.24 -8.49
CA GLY A 64 21.21 0.12 -9.72
C GLY A 64 20.36 -0.25 -10.94
N LEU A 65 20.93 -0.15 -12.14
CA LEU A 65 20.20 -0.41 -13.40
C LEU A 65 19.69 -1.86 -13.51
N THR A 66 20.43 -2.82 -12.96
CA THR A 66 20.13 -4.25 -13.08
C THR A 66 19.87 -4.95 -11.75
N ASP A 67 20.33 -4.39 -10.62
CA ASP A 67 20.20 -5.03 -9.32
C ASP A 67 18.89 -4.61 -8.63
N LYS A 68 18.09 -5.62 -8.29
CA LYS A 68 16.82 -5.47 -7.58
C LYS A 68 16.75 -6.51 -6.48
N ARG A 69 16.46 -6.05 -5.27
CA ARG A 69 16.30 -6.92 -4.10
C ARG A 69 14.86 -6.87 -3.64
N GLN A 70 14.24 -8.02 -3.46
CA GLN A 70 12.97 -8.10 -2.76
C GLN A 70 13.23 -7.80 -1.28
N ILE A 71 12.60 -6.75 -0.78
CA ILE A 71 12.71 -6.35 0.62
C ILE A 71 11.46 -6.75 1.40
N GLN A 72 10.29 -6.82 0.75
CA GLN A 72 9.03 -7.18 1.42
C GLN A 72 8.10 -7.87 0.42
N ALA A 73 7.05 -8.49 0.94
CA ALA A 73 5.87 -8.88 0.18
C ALA A 73 4.64 -8.26 0.84
N ALA A 74 3.56 -8.11 0.09
CA ALA A 74 2.25 -7.74 0.61
C ALA A 74 1.19 -8.63 -0.08
N SER A 75 0.23 -9.07 0.71
CA SER A 75 -0.79 -10.07 0.39
C SER A 75 -2.17 -9.60 0.85
N ASN A 76 -3.16 -10.48 0.84
CA ASN A 76 -4.56 -10.18 1.14
C ASN A 76 -4.71 -9.26 2.37
N TYR A 77 -5.48 -8.19 2.17
CA TYR A 77 -5.77 -7.12 3.14
C TYR A 77 -4.60 -6.18 3.46
N GLU A 78 -3.43 -6.37 2.88
CA GLU A 78 -2.30 -5.44 3.06
C GLU A 78 -2.34 -4.31 2.04
N CYS A 79 -1.90 -3.13 2.48
CA CYS A 79 -1.83 -1.91 1.69
C CYS A 79 -0.47 -1.76 1.03
N PHE A 80 -0.43 -1.29 -0.22
CA PHE A 80 0.79 -0.83 -0.88
C PHE A 80 0.54 0.46 -1.67
N GLY A 81 1.62 1.13 -2.09
CA GLY A 81 1.50 2.42 -2.78
C GLY A 81 1.06 3.57 -1.85
N TRP A 82 1.21 3.41 -0.53
CA TRP A 82 0.88 4.43 0.46
C TRP A 82 1.59 5.77 0.24
N SER A 83 2.71 5.79 -0.49
CA SER A 83 3.38 7.05 -0.83
C SER A 83 2.54 7.96 -1.72
N ALA A 84 1.47 7.48 -2.35
CA ALA A 84 0.52 8.32 -3.07
C ALA A 84 -0.23 9.32 -2.16
N SER A 85 -0.34 9.06 -0.85
CA SER A 85 -1.00 9.97 0.09
C SER A 85 -0.03 10.89 0.84
N ILE A 86 1.29 10.68 0.75
CA ILE A 86 2.32 11.40 1.52
C ILE A 86 3.34 12.08 0.60
N PRO A 87 3.68 13.38 0.80
CA PRO A 87 4.73 14.05 0.04
C PRO A 87 6.07 13.30 0.10
N PRO A 88 6.86 13.23 -1.00
CA PRO A 88 6.72 13.96 -2.25
C PRO A 88 5.84 13.24 -3.30
N TYR A 89 4.97 12.31 -2.90
CA TYR A 89 4.12 11.52 -3.81
C TYR A 89 4.91 10.66 -4.80
N ARG A 90 6.05 10.13 -4.37
CA ARG A 90 6.93 9.29 -5.18
C ARG A 90 7.03 7.89 -4.59
N SER A 91 7.10 6.89 -5.45
CA SER A 91 7.26 5.49 -5.05
C SER A 91 8.62 5.27 -4.41
N VAL A 92 8.63 4.78 -3.16
CA VAL A 92 9.88 4.46 -2.43
C VAL A 92 10.51 3.16 -2.93
N CYS A 93 9.72 2.29 -3.57
CA CYS A 93 10.15 1.00 -4.10
C CYS A 93 9.37 0.66 -5.38
N THR A 94 9.85 -0.32 -6.13
CA THR A 94 9.11 -0.93 -7.23
C THR A 94 8.17 -2.00 -6.68
N VAL A 95 6.94 -2.08 -7.19
CA VAL A 95 5.99 -3.15 -6.82
C VAL A 95 5.63 -3.99 -8.04
N LYS A 96 5.69 -5.31 -7.89
CA LYS A 96 5.41 -6.28 -8.95
C LYS A 96 4.43 -7.34 -8.43
N ALA A 97 3.39 -7.62 -9.21
CA ALA A 97 2.49 -8.73 -8.94
C ALA A 97 3.24 -10.06 -9.11
N MET A 98 3.21 -10.91 -8.09
CA MET A 98 3.85 -12.25 -8.10
C MET A 98 2.89 -13.29 -8.65
N GLU A 99 1.61 -13.10 -8.40
CA GLU A 99 0.50 -13.85 -8.96
C GLU A 99 -0.59 -12.90 -9.45
N LYS A 100 -1.68 -13.44 -10.01
CA LYS A 100 -2.85 -12.61 -10.38
C LYS A 100 -3.37 -11.92 -9.13
N THR A 101 -3.30 -10.59 -9.12
CA THR A 101 -3.58 -9.78 -7.92
C THR A 101 -4.72 -8.83 -8.19
N LYS A 102 -5.80 -8.97 -7.41
CA LYS A 102 -6.96 -8.10 -7.42
C LYS A 102 -6.87 -7.12 -6.26
N VAL A 103 -7.10 -5.84 -6.54
CA VAL A 103 -6.95 -4.76 -5.57
C VAL A 103 -8.13 -3.79 -5.59
N LEU A 104 -8.30 -3.09 -4.47
CA LEU A 104 -9.05 -1.84 -4.38
C LEU A 104 -8.06 -0.68 -4.55
N ALA A 105 -8.23 0.11 -5.60
CA ALA A 105 -7.36 1.21 -5.96
C ALA A 105 -7.99 2.57 -5.61
N PHE A 106 -7.23 3.41 -4.94
CA PHE A 106 -7.61 4.74 -4.47
C PHE A 106 -6.75 5.79 -5.13
N LYS A 107 -7.34 6.87 -5.63
CA LYS A 107 -6.56 8.02 -6.08
C LYS A 107 -5.99 8.75 -4.87
N GLY A 108 -4.67 8.87 -4.79
CA GLY A 108 -3.98 9.58 -3.71
C GLY A 108 -4.46 11.03 -3.59
N LYS A 109 -4.78 11.68 -4.72
CA LYS A 109 -5.34 13.04 -4.72
C LYS A 109 -6.68 13.14 -3.99
N ASP A 110 -7.56 12.16 -4.16
CA ASP A 110 -8.88 12.16 -3.55
C ASP A 110 -8.75 11.92 -2.04
N LEU A 111 -7.85 11.02 -1.62
CA LEU A 111 -7.51 10.81 -0.21
C LEU A 111 -6.96 12.09 0.43
N ARG A 112 -6.06 12.80 -0.25
CA ARG A 112 -5.50 14.06 0.25
C ARG A 112 -6.55 15.17 0.35
N ASN A 113 -7.52 15.20 -0.57
CA ASN A 113 -8.57 16.21 -0.58
C ASN A 113 -9.52 16.09 0.62
N LEU A 114 -9.54 14.95 1.31
CA LEU A 114 -10.30 14.77 2.56
C LEU A 114 -9.87 15.77 3.64
N VAL A 115 -8.66 16.33 3.59
CA VAL A 115 -8.26 17.39 4.52
C VAL A 115 -9.19 18.61 4.46
N TYR A 116 -9.86 18.83 3.33
CA TYR A 116 -10.81 19.93 3.14
C TYR A 116 -12.27 19.49 3.27
N THR A 117 -12.60 18.25 2.87
CA THR A 117 -14.00 17.78 2.80
C THR A 117 -14.42 16.93 3.99
N ASN A 118 -13.52 16.15 4.58
CA ASN A 118 -13.76 15.34 5.77
C ASN A 118 -12.46 15.14 6.58
N PRO A 119 -12.07 16.14 7.39
CA PRO A 119 -10.80 16.12 8.12
C PRO A 119 -10.69 14.97 9.14
N LYS A 120 -11.81 14.54 9.74
CA LYS A 120 -11.85 13.40 10.67
C LYS A 120 -11.42 12.12 9.94
N LEU A 121 -12.03 11.84 8.79
CA LEU A 121 -11.68 10.68 7.98
C LEU A 121 -10.23 10.79 7.46
N CYS A 122 -9.80 11.98 7.02
CA CYS A 122 -8.42 12.23 6.61
C CYS A 122 -7.42 11.85 7.71
N ALA A 123 -7.68 12.25 8.96
CA ALA A 123 -6.83 11.92 10.09
C ALA A 123 -6.82 10.41 10.40
N GLY A 124 -7.97 9.74 10.31
CA GLY A 124 -8.08 8.29 10.46
C GLY A 124 -7.23 7.53 9.42
N ILE A 125 -7.34 7.92 8.14
CA ILE A 125 -6.55 7.33 7.05
C ILE A 125 -5.06 7.62 7.22
N ALA A 126 -4.69 8.83 7.64
CA ALA A 126 -3.29 9.16 7.93
C ALA A 126 -2.71 8.29 9.06
N GLY A 127 -3.51 8.01 10.11
CA GLY A 127 -3.15 7.08 11.18
C GLY A 127 -2.93 5.65 10.67
N GLY A 128 -3.82 5.15 9.80
CA GLY A 128 -3.66 3.84 9.15
C GLY A 128 -2.41 3.75 8.27
N VAL A 129 -2.12 4.80 7.48
CA VAL A 129 -0.88 4.86 6.70
C VAL A 129 0.36 4.86 7.61
N ALA A 130 0.32 5.63 8.70
CA ALA A 130 1.40 5.62 9.69
C ALA A 130 1.61 4.24 10.32
N TYR A 131 0.53 3.51 10.60
CA TYR A 131 0.59 2.13 11.05
C TYR A 131 1.29 1.21 10.03
N VAL A 132 0.89 1.26 8.76
CA VAL A 132 1.53 0.50 7.66
C VAL A 132 3.03 0.79 7.57
N ILE A 133 3.42 2.07 7.62
CA ILE A 133 4.82 2.48 7.61
C ILE A 133 5.57 1.91 8.82
N SER A 134 4.95 1.96 10.01
CA SER A 134 5.58 1.46 11.24
C SER A 134 5.86 -0.05 11.19
N GLN A 135 4.94 -0.85 10.64
CA GLN A 135 5.13 -2.29 10.48
C GLN A 135 6.25 -2.57 9.48
N ARG A 136 6.18 -1.94 8.31
CA ARG A 136 7.20 -2.10 7.26
C ARG A 136 8.59 -1.68 7.71
N LEU A 137 8.70 -0.62 8.52
CA LEU A 137 9.98 -0.17 9.08
C LEU A 137 10.54 -1.21 10.06
N ARG A 138 9.69 -1.74 10.94
CA ARG A 138 10.07 -2.81 11.87
C ARG A 138 10.58 -4.04 11.11
N ASP A 139 9.85 -4.49 10.10
CA ASP A 139 10.24 -5.66 9.31
C ASP A 139 11.57 -5.43 8.59
N SER A 140 11.79 -4.22 8.06
CA SER A 140 13.05 -3.83 7.44
C SER A 140 14.22 -3.87 8.42
N PHE A 141 14.03 -3.39 9.67
CA PHE A 141 15.05 -3.49 10.70
C PHE A 141 15.33 -4.94 11.12
N SER A 142 14.30 -5.78 11.25
CA SER A 142 14.48 -7.20 11.54
C SER A 142 15.29 -7.90 10.45
N GLN A 143 15.07 -7.56 9.18
CA GLN A 143 15.88 -8.08 8.07
C GLN A 143 17.32 -7.62 8.15
N LEU A 144 17.57 -6.32 8.39
CA LEU A 144 18.93 -5.79 8.52
C LEU A 144 19.71 -6.47 9.66
N MET A 145 19.06 -6.69 10.81
CA MET A 145 19.67 -7.36 11.96
C MET A 145 19.92 -8.86 11.72
N GLY A 146 19.12 -9.51 10.87
CA GLY A 146 19.34 -10.89 10.43
C GLY A 146 20.45 -11.03 9.38
N VAL A 147 20.76 -9.96 8.65
CA VAL A 147 21.85 -9.91 7.66
C VAL A 147 23.23 -9.74 8.32
N THR A 148 23.30 -9.35 9.60
CA THR A 148 24.56 -9.19 10.35
C THR A 148 25.14 -10.48 10.93
N TYR A 149 24.57 -11.66 10.67
CA TYR A 149 25.17 -12.96 11.03
C TYR A 149 25.51 -13.76 9.77
N GLN A 150 26.64 -13.40 9.16
CA GLN A 150 27.46 -14.34 8.41
C GLN A 150 28.89 -14.14 8.89
N ASP A 151 29.30 -14.99 9.84
CA ASP A 151 30.72 -15.26 10.12
C ASP A 151 31.35 -15.99 8.91
#